data_AF-A0A937BBA9-F1
#
_entry.id   AF-A0A937BBA9-F1
#
_cell.length_a   1.000
_cell.length_b   1.000
_cell.length_c   1.000
_cell.angle_alpha   90.00
_cell.angle_beta   90.00
_cell.angle_gamma   90.00
#
_symmetry.space_group_name_H-M   'P 1'
#
loop_
_entity.id
_entity.type
_entity.pdbx_description
1 polymer ?
#
loop_
_entity_poly.entity_id
_entity_poly.type
_entity_poly.pdbx_seq_one_letter_code
_entity_poly.pdbx_strand_id
1 'polypeptide(L)' 'PENLRARHLIDGLDQAAAHANLPLLFDPQTAGGLLAAVPADATLGGEFIEIGSVHARGDRPTMIRIRH' A
#
# COMPACT_ATOMS: atom_id res chain seq x y z
N PRO A 1 -8.39 14.97 7.28
CA PRO A 1 -9.46 14.00 7.61
C PRO A 1 -9.61 12.83 6.62
N GLU A 2 -9.12 12.95 5.38
CA GLU A 2 -9.28 11.94 4.33
C GLU A 2 -8.33 10.74 4.48
N ASN A 3 -7.05 10.96 4.82
CA ASN A 3 -6.06 9.89 5.04
C ASN A 3 -6.47 8.90 6.14
N LEU A 4 -7.24 9.35 7.14
CA LEU A 4 -7.78 8.48 8.18
C LEU A 4 -8.93 7.59 7.67
N ARG A 5 -9.69 8.02 6.65
CA ARG A 5 -10.73 7.18 6.01
C ARG A 5 -10.11 6.07 5.17
N ALA A 6 -8.91 6.28 4.63
CA ALA A 6 -8.18 5.27 3.86
C ALA A 6 -7.85 4.01 4.70
N ARG A 7 -7.85 4.11 6.04
CA ARG A 7 -7.71 2.94 6.94
C ARG A 7 -8.76 1.86 6.64
N HIS A 8 -10.01 2.22 6.38
CA HIS A 8 -11.06 1.23 6.12
C HIS A 8 -10.88 0.44 4.80
N LEU A 9 -9.93 0.84 3.96
CA LEU A 9 -9.64 0.16 2.69
C LEU A 9 -8.58 -0.95 2.84
N ILE A 10 -7.97 -1.08 4.02
CA ILE A 10 -6.85 -1.99 4.27
C ILE A 10 -7.29 -3.16 5.16
N ASP A 11 -7.06 -4.39 4.69
CA ASP A 11 -7.20 -5.62 5.48
C ASP A 11 -5.89 -6.00 6.16
N GLY A 12 -6.00 -6.61 7.35
CA GLY A 12 -4.88 -6.92 8.25
C GLY A 12 -4.46 -5.76 9.18
N LEU A 13 -5.21 -4.66 9.21
CA LEU A 13 -4.88 -3.48 10.03
C LEU A 13 -4.83 -3.77 11.53
N ASP A 14 -5.74 -4.59 12.06
CA ASP A 14 -5.76 -4.96 13.48
C ASP A 14 -4.53 -5.80 13.86
N GLN A 15 -4.10 -6.68 12.97
CA GLN A 15 -2.89 -7.48 13.15
C GLN A 15 -1.63 -6.60 13.03
N ALA A 16 -1.68 -5.59 12.18
CA ALA A 16 -0.62 -4.59 12.01
C ALA A 16 -0.65 -3.43 13.00
N ALA A 17 -1.64 -3.37 13.89
CA ALA A 17 -1.82 -2.24 14.80
C ALA A 17 -0.60 -2.05 15.72
N ALA A 18 0.09 -3.14 16.07
CA ALA A 18 1.31 -3.11 16.88
C ALA A 18 2.60 -2.85 16.06
N HIS A 19 2.53 -2.80 14.73
CA HIS A 19 3.71 -2.62 13.90
C HIS A 19 4.15 -1.15 13.92
N ALA A 20 5.40 -0.89 14.34
CA ALA A 20 5.92 0.47 14.53
C ALA A 20 5.83 1.35 13.27
N ASN A 21 5.91 0.74 12.08
CA ASN A 21 5.85 1.46 10.81
C ASN A 21 4.43 1.68 10.25
N LEU A 22 3.38 1.12 10.87
CA LEU A 22 2.01 1.27 10.37
C LEU A 22 1.57 2.74 10.21
N PRO A 23 1.93 3.68 11.13
CA PRO A 23 1.56 5.08 10.96
C PRO A 23 2.09 5.72 9.67
N LEU A 24 3.21 5.24 9.11
CA LEU A 24 3.82 5.79 7.90
C LEU A 24 2.91 5.69 6.68
N LEU A 25 1.99 4.71 6.62
CA LEU A 25 1.04 4.58 5.53
C LEU A 25 0.02 5.72 5.45
N PHE A 26 -0.13 6.49 6.53
CA PHE A 26 -1.12 7.56 6.64
C PHE A 26 -0.47 8.95 6.75
N ASP A 27 0.86 9.01 6.77
CA ASP A 27 1.61 10.24 6.87
C ASP A 27 1.41 11.10 5.60
N PRO A 28 0.92 12.35 5.73
CA PRO A 28 0.75 13.23 4.58
C PRO A 28 2.07 13.46 3.84
N GLN A 29 2.11 13.09 2.55
CA GLN A 29 3.28 13.30 1.71
C GLN A 29 3.21 14.68 1.04
N THR A 30 4.08 15.60 1.42
CA THR A 30 4.28 16.87 0.68
C THR A 30 5.35 16.64 -0.37
N ALA A 31 5.04 16.89 -1.65
CA ALA A 31 5.92 16.56 -2.78
C ALA A 31 6.37 15.08 -2.80
N GLY A 32 5.42 14.16 -2.56
CA GLY A 32 5.69 12.72 -2.59
C GLY A 32 6.18 12.20 -3.94
N GLY A 33 6.77 11.01 -3.93
CA GLY A 33 7.20 10.30 -5.13
C GLY A 33 6.05 9.76 -5.98
N LEU A 34 6.39 9.19 -7.14
CA LEU A 34 5.42 8.55 -8.04
C LEU A 34 5.14 7.11 -7.60
N LEU A 35 3.86 6.72 -7.65
CA LEU A 35 3.42 5.34 -7.53
C LEU A 35 2.81 4.89 -8.85
N ALA A 36 3.31 3.78 -9.41
CA ALA A 36 2.84 3.24 -10.68
C ALA A 36 2.71 1.72 -10.62
N ALA A 37 1.77 1.19 -11.40
CA ALA A 37 1.71 -0.24 -11.72
C ALA A 37 2.37 -0.47 -13.08
N VAL A 38 3.16 -1.53 -13.19
CA VAL A 38 3.83 -1.94 -14.43
C VAL A 38 3.56 -3.43 -14.70
N PRO A 39 3.74 -3.91 -15.95
CA PRO A 39 3.74 -5.34 -16.23
C PRO A 39 4.75 -6.09 -15.35
N ALA A 40 4.41 -7.31 -14.95
CA ALA A 40 5.24 -8.10 -14.01
C ALA A 40 6.63 -8.48 -14.58
N ASP A 41 6.78 -8.44 -15.90
CA ASP A 41 8.01 -8.71 -16.64
C ASP A 41 8.76 -7.42 -17.05
N ALA A 42 8.29 -6.25 -16.61
CA ALA A 42 8.97 -4.99 -16.88
C ALA A 42 10.34 -4.97 -16.20
N THR A 43 11.38 -4.62 -16.96
CA THR A 43 12.70 -4.36 -16.39
C THR A 43 12.74 -2.91 -15.91
N LEU A 44 12.87 -2.72 -14.60
CA LEU A 44 13.02 -1.40 -13.98
C LEU A 44 14.49 -1.12 -13.68
N GLY A 45 14.88 0.15 -13.74
CA GLY A 45 16.20 0.61 -13.29
C GLY A 45 16.34 0.54 -11.77
N GLY A 46 17.52 0.90 -11.25
CA GLY A 46 17.82 0.85 -9.81
C GLY A 46 17.16 1.92 -8.93
N GLU A 47 16.39 2.84 -9.51
CA GLU A 47 15.78 3.99 -8.81
C GLU A 47 14.36 3.72 -8.30
N PHE A 48 13.86 2.48 -8.43
CA PHE A 48 12.51 2.10 -8.04
C PHE A 48 12.51 1.12 -6.87
N ILE A 49 11.46 1.21 -6.06
CA ILE A 49 11.20 0.26 -4.96
C ILE A 49 9.91 -0.47 -5.28
N GLU A 50 9.97 -1.79 -5.42
CA GLU A 50 8.79 -2.62 -5.47
C GLU A 50 8.18 -2.72 -4.06
N ILE A 51 6.97 -2.18 -3.89
CA ILE A 51 6.27 -2.17 -2.59
C ILE A 51 5.08 -3.15 -2.54
N GLY A 52 4.82 -3.87 -3.63
CA GLY A 52 3.74 -4.85 -3.70
C GLY A 52 3.31 -5.21 -5.12
N SER A 53 2.24 -5.98 -5.22
CA SER A 53 1.70 -6.48 -6.49
C SER A 53 0.19 -6.28 -6.58
N VAL A 54 -0.28 -5.96 -7.79
CA VAL A 54 -1.72 -5.79 -8.09
C VAL A 54 -2.31 -7.14 -8.43
N HIS A 55 -3.46 -7.45 -7.84
CA HIS A 55 -4.21 -8.68 -8.10
C HIS A 55 -5.61 -8.32 -8.59
N ALA A 56 -6.20 -9.20 -9.40
CA ALA A 56 -7.61 -9.07 -9.75
C ALA A 56 -8.46 -9.01 -8.47
N ARG A 57 -9.46 -8.14 -8.48
CA ARG A 57 -10.39 -8.01 -7.35
C ARG A 57 -11.23 -9.29 -7.27
N GLY A 58 -10.94 -10.12 -6.27
CA GLY A 58 -11.81 -11.24 -5.88
C GLY A 58 -12.97 -10.77 -5.01
N ASP A 59 -13.64 -11.70 -4.33
CA ASP A 59 -14.79 -11.42 -3.45
C ASP A 59 -14.39 -10.78 -2.09
N ARG A 60 -13.24 -10.09 -2.06
CA ARG A 60 -12.68 -9.53 -0.84
C ARG A 60 -13.25 -8.13 -0.57
N PRO A 61 -13.56 -7.81 0.70
CA PRO A 61 -14.17 -6.54 1.06
C PRO A 61 -13.20 -5.34 0.99
N THR A 62 -11.89 -5.59 1.04
CA THR A 62 -10.83 -4.56 1.14
C THR A 62 -9.96 -4.48 -0.11
N MET A 63 -9.38 -3.30 -0.34
CA MET A 63 -8.62 -2.96 -1.55
C MET A 63 -7.12 -3.22 -1.39
N ILE A 64 -6.60 -3.12 -0.16
CA ILE A 64 -5.16 -3.25 0.15
C ILE A 64 -4.99 -4.31 1.23
N ARG A 65 -3.92 -5.10 1.12
CA ARG A 65 -3.53 -6.08 2.15
C ARG A 65 -2.08 -5.87 2.54
N ILE A 66 -1.85 -5.73 3.84
CA ILE A 66 -0.50 -5.74 4.41
C ILE A 66 -0.13 -7.19 4.70
N ARG A 67 1.07 -7.62 4.28
CA ARG A 67 1.64 -8.92 4.68
C ARG A 67 2.62 -8.66 5.82
N HIS A 68 2.49 -9.45 6.88
CA HIS A 68 3.42 -9.48 8.02
C HIS A 68 4.69 -10.24 7.68
#